data_AF-A0AA35JI80-F1
#
_entry.id   AF-A0AA35JI80-F1
#
_cell.length_a   1.000
_cell.length_b   1.000
_cell.length_c   1.000
_cell.angle_alpha   90.00
_cell.angle_beta   90.00
_cell.angle_gamma   90.00
#
_symmetry.space_group_name_H-M   'P 1'
#
loop_
_entity.id
_entity.type
_entity.pdbx_description
1 polymer ?
#
loop_
_entity_poly.entity_id
_entity_poly.type
_entity_poly.pdbx_seq_one_letter_code
_entity_poly.pdbx_strand_id
1 'polypeptide(L)'
;MDLEELGNKLKELKRRRVDASLKTRKLADREIQEASSNRKPRVYSMEDASDDELVRETKSDDKDRAFHYTVQEYNAWEQKQKQRKSGKTQGTGNSYDQLAKLSYDKTLRNLTTQNYGKHESSVNEKDSKGSLGKSRIEKIQKNSITGKIRIVDDDELVNKLASTLESDSKKRHDARKRQMENVKTPSGVESFINDKNKQFNEKLGRESRGSE
;
A
#
# COMPACT_ATOMS: atom_id res chain seq x y z
N MET A 1 -34.02 15.64 20.16
CA MET A 1 -33.87 15.02 18.83
C MET A 1 -34.54 13.67 18.91
N ASP A 2 -35.53 13.44 18.07
CA ASP A 2 -36.33 12.24 18.16
C ASP A 2 -35.57 11.03 17.61
N LEU A 3 -35.55 9.92 18.34
CA LEU A 3 -34.82 8.71 17.94
C LEU A 3 -35.40 8.12 16.65
N GLU A 4 -36.69 8.32 16.43
CA GLU A 4 -37.41 7.88 15.23
C GLU A 4 -37.01 8.69 13.98
N GLU A 5 -36.82 9.99 14.11
CA GLU A 5 -36.33 10.86 13.02
C GLU A 5 -34.92 10.44 12.56
N LEU A 6 -34.04 10.12 13.50
CA LEU A 6 -32.70 9.60 13.20
C LEU A 6 -32.74 8.24 12.49
N GLY A 7 -33.64 7.36 12.93
CA GLY A 7 -33.88 6.06 12.28
C GLY A 7 -34.36 6.19 10.83
N ASN A 8 -35.27 7.13 10.59
CA ASN A 8 -35.80 7.41 9.25
C ASN A 8 -34.74 8.04 8.34
N LYS A 9 -33.94 8.98 8.87
CA LYS A 9 -32.81 9.59 8.14
C LYS A 9 -31.75 8.57 7.76
N LEU A 10 -31.44 7.62 8.65
CA LEU A 10 -30.50 6.53 8.35
C LEU A 10 -31.04 5.60 7.25
N LYS A 11 -32.33 5.24 7.29
CA LYS A 11 -32.97 4.45 6.23
C LYS A 11 -32.93 5.18 4.88
N GLU A 12 -33.20 6.48 4.88
CA GLU A 12 -33.13 7.29 3.66
C GLU A 12 -31.70 7.38 3.11
N LEU A 13 -30.71 7.59 3.95
CA LEU A 13 -29.29 7.59 3.55
C LEU A 13 -28.85 6.24 2.99
N LYS A 14 -29.31 5.13 3.57
CA LYS A 14 -29.05 3.78 3.04
C LYS A 14 -29.67 3.60 1.65
N ARG A 15 -30.90 4.08 1.42
CA ARG A 15 -31.54 4.07 0.10
C ARG A 15 -30.77 4.93 -0.90
N ARG A 16 -30.44 6.17 -0.54
CA ARG A 16 -29.64 7.08 -1.38
C ARG A 16 -28.28 6.50 -1.75
N ARG A 17 -27.63 5.76 -0.84
CA ARG A 17 -26.37 5.05 -1.13
C ARG A 17 -26.56 3.97 -2.19
N VAL A 18 -27.60 3.17 -2.08
CA VAL A 18 -27.91 2.11 -3.06
C VAL A 18 -28.26 2.73 -4.42
N ASP A 19 -29.09 3.78 -4.43
CA ASP A 19 -29.46 4.50 -5.65
C ASP A 19 -28.25 5.15 -6.32
N ALA A 20 -27.34 5.75 -5.56
CA ALA A 20 -26.10 6.30 -6.07
C ALA A 20 -25.21 5.20 -6.68
N SER A 21 -25.09 4.05 -6.01
CA SER A 21 -24.34 2.89 -6.53
C SER A 21 -24.91 2.38 -7.86
N LEU A 22 -26.25 2.24 -7.94
CA LEU A 22 -26.93 1.81 -9.16
C LEU A 22 -26.78 2.83 -10.30
N LYS A 23 -26.86 4.14 -10.00
CA LYS A 23 -26.61 5.20 -10.99
C LYS A 23 -25.18 5.15 -11.53
N THR A 24 -24.19 5.00 -10.66
CA THR A 24 -22.78 4.88 -11.08
C THR A 24 -22.54 3.64 -11.93
N ARG A 25 -23.14 2.50 -11.56
CA ARG A 25 -23.06 1.27 -12.37
C ARG A 25 -23.70 1.45 -13.75
N LYS A 26 -24.89 2.04 -13.82
CA LYS A 26 -25.60 2.30 -15.08
C LYS A 26 -24.83 3.25 -15.99
N LEU A 27 -24.16 4.25 -15.43
CA LEU A 27 -23.29 5.15 -16.19
C LEU A 27 -22.06 4.43 -16.73
N ALA A 28 -21.43 3.56 -15.93
CA ALA A 28 -20.30 2.75 -16.38
C ALA A 28 -20.71 1.76 -17.49
N ASP A 29 -21.86 1.09 -17.35
CA ASP A 29 -22.37 0.16 -18.36
C ASP A 29 -22.70 0.89 -19.68
N ARG A 30 -23.26 2.11 -19.59
CA ARG A 30 -23.51 2.97 -20.76
C ARG A 30 -22.21 3.40 -21.44
N GLU A 31 -21.19 3.78 -20.67
CA GLU A 31 -19.87 4.16 -21.18
C GLU A 31 -19.19 2.97 -21.90
N ILE A 32 -19.31 1.75 -21.38
CA ILE A 32 -18.81 0.52 -22.03
C ILE A 32 -19.54 0.26 -23.36
N GLN A 33 -20.85 0.49 -23.42
CA GLN A 33 -21.64 0.35 -24.65
C GLN A 33 -21.28 1.42 -25.69
N GLU A 34 -21.10 2.67 -25.29
CA GLU A 34 -20.67 3.77 -26.17
C GLU A 34 -19.23 3.57 -26.66
N ALA A 35 -18.32 3.07 -25.80
CA ALA A 35 -16.95 2.74 -26.18
C ALA A 35 -16.85 1.53 -27.12
N SER A 36 -17.74 0.54 -26.97
CA SER A 36 -17.78 -0.64 -27.86
C SER A 36 -18.44 -0.35 -29.22
N SER A 37 -19.44 0.53 -29.25
CA SER A 37 -20.12 0.94 -30.50
C SER A 37 -19.31 1.94 -31.33
N ASN A 38 -18.50 2.81 -30.70
CA ASN A 38 -17.66 3.80 -31.41
C ASN A 38 -16.29 3.27 -31.88
N ARG A 39 -15.92 2.03 -31.55
CA ARG A 39 -14.67 1.40 -32.02
C ARG A 39 -14.93 0.47 -33.20
N LYS A 40 -14.99 1.02 -34.42
CA LYS A 40 -14.68 0.21 -35.61
C LYS A 40 -13.22 -0.27 -35.47
N PRO A 41 -12.90 -1.56 -35.71
CA PRO A 41 -11.52 -2.00 -35.71
C PRO A 41 -10.75 -1.25 -36.80
N ARG A 42 -9.59 -0.70 -36.45
CA ARG A 42 -8.65 -0.10 -37.40
C ARG A 42 -8.12 -1.23 -38.29
N VAL A 43 -8.76 -1.45 -39.43
CA VAL A 43 -8.28 -2.36 -40.46
C VAL A 43 -7.04 -1.70 -41.07
N TYR A 44 -5.91 -2.38 -40.98
CA TYR A 44 -4.67 -2.00 -41.66
C TYR A 44 -4.94 -2.04 -43.17
N SER A 45 -5.08 -0.89 -43.82
CA SER A 45 -4.86 -0.77 -45.26
C SER A 45 -3.34 -0.67 -45.47
N MET A 46 -2.74 -1.78 -45.90
CA MET A 46 -1.39 -1.81 -46.45
C MET A 46 -1.47 -1.22 -47.86
N GLU A 47 -1.20 0.06 -47.99
CA GLU A 47 -0.82 0.67 -49.26
C GLU A 47 0.58 1.25 -49.10
N ASP A 48 1.48 0.66 -49.89
CA ASP A 48 2.90 0.92 -49.94
C ASP A 48 3.18 2.23 -50.70
N ALA A 49 4.29 2.87 -50.32
CA ALA A 49 5.00 3.92 -51.04
C ALA A 49 4.39 5.34 -51.10
N SER A 50 4.93 6.23 -50.25
CA SER A 50 5.80 7.32 -50.74
C SER A 50 6.50 8.01 -49.56
N ASP A 51 7.83 7.93 -49.57
CA ASP A 51 8.73 8.87 -48.92
C ASP A 51 8.31 10.30 -49.26
N ASP A 52 7.95 11.10 -48.26
CA ASP A 52 8.25 12.54 -48.21
C ASP A 52 7.83 13.11 -46.84
N GLU A 53 8.81 13.73 -46.18
CA GLU A 53 8.70 14.78 -45.15
C GLU A 53 7.34 14.97 -44.45
N LEU A 54 7.25 14.56 -43.18
CA LEU A 54 6.43 15.24 -42.18
C LEU A 54 6.96 14.97 -40.75
N VAL A 55 8.05 15.66 -40.41
CA VAL A 55 8.34 15.98 -39.01
C VAL A 55 7.28 16.97 -38.53
N ARG A 56 6.14 16.47 -38.04
CA ARG A 56 5.19 17.26 -37.25
C ARG A 56 4.71 16.46 -36.03
N GLU A 57 5.17 16.94 -34.88
CA GLU A 57 4.45 16.97 -33.61
C GLU A 57 3.94 15.63 -33.03
N THR A 58 4.84 14.87 -32.42
CA THR A 58 4.50 13.84 -31.42
C THR A 58 4.21 14.43 -30.02
N LYS A 59 3.75 15.69 -29.93
CA LYS A 59 3.48 16.40 -28.65
C LYS A 59 2.00 16.69 -28.36
N SER A 60 1.07 16.26 -29.22
CA SER A 60 -0.38 16.45 -29.00
C SER A 60 -1.07 15.23 -28.36
N ASP A 61 -0.59 14.01 -28.58
CA ASP A 61 -1.28 12.78 -28.14
C ASP A 61 -1.42 12.63 -26.62
N ASP A 62 -0.51 13.20 -25.83
CA ASP A 62 -0.61 13.15 -24.36
C ASP A 62 -1.54 14.25 -23.78
N LYS A 63 -1.81 15.33 -24.51
CA LYS A 63 -2.73 16.38 -24.07
C LYS A 63 -4.18 16.01 -24.34
N ASP A 64 -4.45 15.28 -25.42
CA ASP A 64 -5.81 14.83 -25.75
C ASP A 64 -6.24 13.61 -24.91
N ARG A 65 -5.29 12.85 -24.34
CA ARG A 65 -5.58 11.85 -23.29
C ARG A 65 -5.98 12.45 -21.94
N ALA A 66 -5.74 13.74 -21.71
CA ALA A 66 -6.01 14.37 -20.42
C ALA A 66 -7.51 14.50 -20.09
N PHE A 67 -8.39 14.38 -21.08
CA PHE A 67 -9.84 14.59 -20.92
C PHE A 67 -10.70 13.32 -21.12
N HIS A 68 -10.09 12.14 -21.30
CA HIS A 68 -10.82 10.88 -21.54
C HIS A 68 -10.61 9.82 -20.45
N TYR A 69 -10.37 10.25 -19.20
CA TYR A 69 -10.35 9.28 -18.11
C TYR A 69 -11.76 8.79 -17.79
N THR A 70 -11.97 7.48 -17.93
CA THR A 70 -13.17 6.85 -17.38
C THR A 70 -13.17 7.02 -15.86
N VAL A 71 -14.34 6.97 -15.22
CA VAL A 71 -14.43 7.07 -13.74
C VAL A 71 -13.56 6.01 -13.05
N GLN A 72 -13.40 4.84 -13.68
CA GLN A 72 -12.54 3.77 -13.18
C GLN A 72 -11.05 4.12 -13.27
N GLU A 73 -10.62 4.72 -14.39
CA GLU A 73 -9.24 5.16 -14.58
C GLU A 73 -8.89 6.32 -13.66
N TYR A 74 -9.81 7.25 -13.42
CA TYR A 74 -9.62 8.31 -12.44
C TYR A 74 -9.43 7.75 -11.02
N ASN A 75 -10.27 6.79 -10.61
CA ASN A 75 -10.14 6.13 -9.30
C ASN A 75 -8.82 5.36 -9.18
N ALA A 76 -8.40 4.65 -10.23
CA ALA A 76 -7.12 3.95 -10.25
C ALA A 76 -5.93 4.92 -10.22
N TRP A 77 -6.02 6.05 -10.94
CA TRP A 77 -5.02 7.11 -10.90
C TRP A 77 -4.95 7.77 -9.52
N GLU A 78 -6.09 8.06 -8.89
CA GLU A 78 -6.14 8.66 -7.55
C GLU A 78 -5.52 7.73 -6.48
N GLN A 79 -5.79 6.42 -6.56
CA GLN A 79 -5.14 5.43 -5.70
C GLN A 79 -3.62 5.39 -5.91
N LYS A 80 -3.17 5.40 -7.18
CA LYS A 80 -1.73 5.48 -7.52
C LYS A 80 -1.11 6.77 -6.99
N GLN A 81 -1.81 7.90 -7.05
CA GLN A 81 -1.33 9.17 -6.50
C GLN A 81 -1.26 9.15 -4.96
N LYS A 82 -2.24 8.55 -4.27
CA LYS A 82 -2.21 8.36 -2.82
C LYS A 82 -1.02 7.49 -2.38
N GLN A 83 -0.72 6.42 -3.12
CA GLN A 83 0.46 5.59 -2.88
C GLN A 83 1.77 6.33 -3.16
N ARG A 84 1.84 7.11 -4.25
CA ARG A 84 3.00 7.95 -4.58
C ARG A 84 3.26 9.02 -3.52
N LYS A 85 2.21 9.68 -3.00
CA LYS A 85 2.33 10.65 -1.90
C LYS A 85 2.80 10.01 -0.60
N SER A 86 2.39 8.76 -0.31
CA SER A 86 2.93 8.00 0.82
C SER A 86 4.41 7.61 0.65
N GLY A 87 4.92 7.54 -0.58
CA GLY A 87 6.33 7.24 -0.87
C GLY A 87 7.21 8.47 -1.11
N LYS A 88 6.63 9.68 -1.24
CA LYS A 88 7.34 10.90 -1.66
C LYS A 88 8.23 11.52 -0.58
N THR A 89 8.23 11.01 0.64
CA THR A 89 9.19 11.40 1.70
C THR A 89 10.57 10.76 1.53
N GLN A 90 10.84 10.03 0.44
CA GLN A 90 12.20 9.53 0.17
C GLN A 90 13.13 10.56 -0.49
N GLY A 91 12.61 11.73 -0.88
CA GLY A 91 13.45 12.86 -1.29
C GLY A 91 13.85 13.67 -0.05
N THR A 92 15.13 13.66 0.30
CA THR A 92 15.75 14.22 1.52
C THR A 92 15.52 13.44 2.82
N GLY A 93 16.57 13.39 3.65
CA GLY A 93 16.65 12.56 4.86
C GLY A 93 15.48 12.80 5.80
N ASN A 94 14.68 11.77 6.05
CA ASN A 94 13.57 11.85 6.99
C ASN A 94 14.07 12.09 8.41
N SER A 95 13.43 13.00 9.14
CA SER A 95 13.61 13.10 10.59
C SER A 95 13.27 11.76 11.25
N TYR A 96 13.97 11.42 12.33
CA TYR A 96 13.73 10.19 13.10
C TYR A 96 12.27 10.07 13.55
N ASP A 97 11.62 11.18 13.89
CA ASP A 97 10.20 11.19 14.30
C ASP A 97 9.27 10.75 13.15
N GLN A 98 9.55 11.23 11.94
CA GLN A 98 8.79 10.86 10.75
C GLN A 98 9.04 9.40 10.36
N LEU A 99 10.30 8.94 10.47
CA LEU A 99 10.64 7.54 10.22
C LEU A 99 9.97 6.60 11.22
N ALA A 100 9.90 6.98 12.50
CA ALA A 100 9.20 6.23 13.54
C ALA A 100 7.71 6.12 13.22
N LYS A 101 7.06 7.23 12.86
CA LYS A 101 5.65 7.24 12.44
C LYS A 101 5.40 6.34 11.23
N LEU A 102 6.22 6.45 10.18
CA LEU A 102 6.08 5.62 8.98
C LEU A 102 6.29 4.13 9.28
N SER A 103 7.24 3.81 10.15
CA SER A 103 7.50 2.44 10.59
C SER A 103 6.32 1.87 11.39
N TYR A 104 5.72 2.69 12.26
CA TYR A 104 4.52 2.35 13.01
C TYR A 104 3.30 2.14 12.10
N ASP A 105 3.04 3.06 11.16
CA ASP A 105 1.93 2.92 10.21
C ASP A 105 2.09 1.66 9.35
N LYS A 106 3.33 1.30 8.99
CA LYS A 106 3.64 0.05 8.28
C LYS A 106 3.31 -1.19 9.11
N THR A 107 3.68 -1.21 10.39
CA THR A 107 3.35 -2.36 11.26
C THR A 107 1.84 -2.47 11.49
N LEU A 108 1.12 -1.36 11.64
CA LEU A 108 -0.35 -1.37 11.74
C LEU A 108 -1.03 -1.98 10.52
N ARG A 109 -0.57 -1.67 9.31
CA ARG A 109 -1.08 -2.29 8.07
C ARG A 109 -0.83 -3.80 8.07
N ASN A 110 0.34 -4.24 8.51
CA ASN A 110 0.66 -5.66 8.61
C ASN A 110 -0.23 -6.38 9.65
N LEU A 111 -0.50 -5.75 10.80
CA LEU A 111 -1.43 -6.29 11.80
C LEU A 111 -2.85 -6.39 11.23
N THR A 112 -3.26 -5.38 10.46
CA THR A 112 -4.56 -5.34 9.79
C THR A 112 -4.66 -6.54 8.83
N THR A 113 -3.73 -6.72 7.91
CA THR A 113 -3.78 -7.85 6.96
C THR A 113 -3.75 -9.22 7.64
N GLN A 114 -3.01 -9.37 8.74
CA GLN A 114 -2.99 -10.59 9.53
C GLN A 114 -4.34 -10.93 10.17
N ASN A 115 -5.11 -9.92 10.59
CA ASN A 115 -6.42 -10.11 11.22
C ASN A 115 -7.52 -10.38 10.20
N TYR A 116 -7.52 -9.68 9.05
CA TYR A 116 -8.54 -9.87 8.02
C TYR A 116 -8.46 -11.26 7.35
N GLY A 117 -7.26 -11.81 7.16
CA GLY A 117 -7.10 -13.16 6.59
C GLY A 117 -7.55 -14.32 7.48
N LYS A 118 -7.78 -14.09 8.78
CA LYS A 118 -8.24 -15.13 9.73
C LYS A 118 -9.73 -15.07 10.02
N HIS A 119 -10.35 -13.89 9.93
CA HIS A 119 -11.75 -13.70 10.28
C HIS A 119 -12.74 -14.28 9.24
N GLU A 120 -12.29 -14.55 8.01
CA GLU A 120 -13.11 -15.28 7.02
C GLU A 120 -13.00 -16.81 7.13
N SER A 121 -11.89 -17.34 7.67
CA SER A 121 -11.67 -18.79 7.79
C SER A 121 -12.01 -19.38 9.15
N SER A 122 -12.28 -18.56 10.17
CA SER A 122 -12.61 -19.03 11.53
C SER A 122 -14.10 -18.95 11.90
N VAL A 123 -14.98 -18.54 10.97
CA VAL A 123 -16.45 -18.61 11.17
C VAL A 123 -16.96 -20.02 10.81
N ASN A 124 -16.27 -21.06 11.29
CA ASN A 124 -16.79 -22.42 11.30
C ASN A 124 -17.17 -22.79 12.74
N GLU A 125 -18.45 -22.54 13.03
CA GLU A 125 -19.36 -23.38 13.82
C GLU A 125 -19.04 -23.85 15.26
N LYS A 126 -17.97 -23.43 15.94
CA LYS A 126 -17.72 -23.87 17.33
C LYS A 126 -17.79 -22.83 18.45
N ASP A 127 -17.89 -21.54 18.15
CA ASP A 127 -17.84 -20.50 19.20
C ASP A 127 -19.20 -19.96 19.65
N SER A 128 -20.31 -20.43 19.05
CA SER A 128 -21.67 -19.90 19.31
C SER A 128 -22.37 -20.46 20.56
N LYS A 129 -21.69 -21.22 21.43
CA LYS A 129 -22.26 -21.68 22.72
C LYS A 129 -21.47 -21.35 23.99
N GLY A 130 -20.34 -20.63 23.91
CA GLY A 130 -19.46 -20.43 25.08
C GLY A 130 -19.27 -19.00 25.61
N SER A 131 -19.61 -17.96 24.85
CA SER A 131 -19.09 -16.61 25.13
C SER A 131 -20.12 -15.55 25.52
N LEU A 132 -21.16 -15.92 26.27
CA LEU A 132 -22.10 -14.96 26.88
C LEU A 132 -21.75 -14.58 28.33
N GLY A 133 -20.57 -14.97 28.83
CA GLY A 133 -20.21 -14.81 30.25
C GLY A 133 -18.75 -14.46 30.54
N LYS A 134 -18.03 -13.77 29.65
CA LYS A 134 -16.72 -13.19 30.04
C LYS A 134 -16.94 -11.87 30.75
N SER A 135 -17.22 -11.99 32.05
CA SER A 135 -16.99 -11.01 33.10
C SER A 135 -15.81 -10.10 32.75
N ARG A 136 -15.94 -8.79 32.99
CA ARG A 136 -14.86 -7.80 32.88
C ARG A 136 -13.55 -8.41 33.38
N ILE A 137 -12.69 -8.81 32.45
CA ILE A 137 -11.34 -9.26 32.79
C ILE A 137 -10.68 -8.02 33.36
N GLU A 138 -10.36 -8.02 34.66
CA GLU A 138 -9.48 -7.04 35.26
C GLU A 138 -8.09 -7.25 34.63
N LYS A 139 -7.88 -6.67 33.44
CA LYS A 139 -6.66 -6.83 32.65
C LYS A 139 -5.42 -6.29 33.38
N ILE A 140 -5.62 -5.51 34.43
CA ILE A 140 -4.57 -4.75 35.11
C ILE A 140 -4.74 -4.98 36.61
N GLN A 141 -3.92 -5.88 37.16
CA GLN A 141 -3.80 -6.07 38.60
C GLN A 141 -2.65 -5.21 39.11
N LYS A 142 -2.96 -4.19 39.91
CA LYS A 142 -1.93 -3.37 40.57
C LYS A 142 -1.70 -3.95 41.96
N ASN A 143 -0.48 -4.42 42.21
CA ASN A 143 -0.10 -4.85 43.54
C ASN A 143 0.24 -3.60 44.38
N SER A 144 -0.62 -3.27 45.35
CA SER A 144 -0.47 -2.09 46.20
C SER A 144 0.78 -2.09 47.06
N ILE A 145 1.35 -3.27 47.34
CA ILE A 145 2.51 -3.45 48.21
C ILE A 145 3.82 -3.29 47.42
N THR A 146 3.87 -3.80 46.18
CA THR A 146 5.09 -3.79 45.36
C THR A 146 5.09 -2.71 44.29
N GLY A 147 3.97 -2.03 44.06
CA GLY A 147 3.78 -1.07 42.97
C GLY A 147 3.80 -1.70 41.57
N LYS A 148 3.97 -3.03 41.47
CA LYS A 148 4.05 -3.73 40.17
C LYS A 148 2.66 -3.88 39.57
N ILE A 149 2.61 -3.72 38.26
CA ILE A 149 1.40 -3.89 37.45
C ILE A 149 1.53 -5.22 36.73
N ARG A 150 0.61 -6.15 37.00
CA ARG A 150 0.48 -7.41 36.26
C ARG A 150 -0.61 -7.24 35.22
N ILE A 151 -0.23 -7.43 33.96
CA ILE A 151 -1.15 -7.45 32.82
C ILE A 151 -1.27 -8.90 32.37
N VAL A 152 -2.50 -9.40 32.33
CA VAL A 152 -2.79 -10.74 31.82
C VAL A 152 -3.33 -10.58 30.41
N ASP A 153 -2.51 -10.98 29.44
CA ASP A 153 -2.82 -10.95 28.02
C ASP A 153 -2.91 -12.38 27.45
N ASP A 154 -3.44 -12.49 26.24
CA ASP A 154 -3.58 -13.78 25.55
C ASP A 154 -2.21 -14.29 25.05
N ASP A 155 -1.76 -15.45 25.55
CA ASP A 155 -0.47 -16.04 25.22
C ASP A 155 -0.28 -16.29 23.71
N GLU A 156 -1.37 -16.59 22.99
CA GLU A 156 -1.31 -16.75 21.54
C GLU A 156 -0.90 -15.47 20.81
N LEU A 157 -1.37 -14.31 21.27
CA LEU A 157 -1.05 -13.01 20.69
C LEU A 157 0.39 -12.63 21.01
N VAL A 158 0.87 -12.97 22.21
CA VAL A 158 2.28 -12.79 22.61
C VAL A 158 3.20 -13.65 21.73
N ASN A 159 2.85 -14.91 21.49
CA ASN A 159 3.62 -15.80 20.61
C ASN A 159 3.59 -15.34 19.13
N LYS A 160 2.45 -14.81 18.67
CA LYS A 160 2.35 -14.16 17.34
C LYS A 160 3.25 -12.92 17.25
N LEU A 161 3.31 -12.11 18.31
CA LEU A 161 4.22 -10.96 18.36
C LEU A 161 5.70 -11.42 18.30
N ALA A 162 6.09 -12.41 19.09
CA ALA A 162 7.47 -12.94 19.07
C ALA A 162 7.86 -13.45 17.68
N SER A 163 7.02 -14.29 17.08
CA SER A 163 7.28 -14.86 15.74
C SER A 163 7.34 -13.79 14.64
N THR A 164 6.49 -12.75 14.70
CA THR A 164 6.55 -11.65 13.73
C THR A 164 7.85 -10.86 13.83
N LEU A 165 8.31 -10.55 15.06
CA LEU A 165 9.58 -9.86 15.30
C LEU A 165 10.79 -10.68 14.83
N GLU A 166 10.79 -11.99 15.06
CA GLU A 166 11.83 -12.88 14.54
C GLU A 166 11.84 -12.91 13.02
N SER A 167 10.66 -13.03 12.40
CA SER A 167 10.53 -13.07 10.94
C SER A 167 11.02 -11.77 10.30
N ASP A 168 10.71 -10.62 10.88
CA ASP A 168 11.15 -9.32 10.39
C ASP A 168 12.66 -9.13 10.57
N SER A 169 13.22 -9.63 11.67
CA SER A 169 14.67 -9.63 11.91
C SER A 169 15.40 -10.47 10.86
N LYS A 170 14.92 -11.69 10.58
CA LYS A 170 15.47 -12.56 9.52
C LYS A 170 15.36 -11.92 8.14
N LYS A 171 14.21 -11.34 7.80
CA LYS A 171 14.02 -10.61 6.53
C LYS A 171 15.02 -9.46 6.34
N ARG A 172 15.24 -8.65 7.38
CA ARG A 172 16.21 -7.54 7.34
C ARG A 172 17.64 -8.06 7.16
N HIS A 173 17.99 -9.12 7.88
CA HIS A 173 19.29 -9.77 7.76
C HIS A 173 19.52 -10.29 6.34
N ASP A 174 18.58 -11.06 5.78
CA ASP A 174 18.73 -11.66 4.45
C ASP A 174 18.76 -10.61 3.34
N ALA A 175 17.93 -9.57 3.45
CA ALA A 175 17.97 -8.44 2.53
C ALA A 175 19.34 -7.74 2.57
N ARG A 176 19.90 -7.53 3.77
CA ARG A 176 21.22 -6.93 3.93
C ARG A 176 22.34 -7.84 3.40
N LYS A 177 22.25 -9.15 3.64
CA LYS A 177 23.19 -10.15 3.14
C LYS A 177 23.24 -10.14 1.61
N ARG A 178 22.08 -10.22 0.96
CA ARG A 178 21.96 -10.12 -0.52
C ARG A 178 22.54 -8.81 -1.05
N GLN A 179 22.30 -7.69 -0.35
CA GLN A 179 22.87 -6.41 -0.74
C GLN A 179 24.40 -6.41 -0.65
N MET A 180 24.98 -7.00 0.40
CA MET A 180 26.43 -7.11 0.53
C MET A 180 27.04 -8.01 -0.55
N GLU A 181 26.38 -9.11 -0.90
CA GLU A 181 26.82 -10.01 -1.98
C GLU A 181 26.79 -9.30 -3.35
N ASN A 182 25.70 -8.57 -3.65
CA ASN A 182 25.54 -7.80 -4.88
C ASN A 182 26.51 -6.61 -5.00
N VAL A 183 26.96 -6.06 -3.88
CA VAL A 183 27.97 -4.99 -3.86
C VAL A 183 29.38 -5.58 -3.97
N LYS A 184 29.61 -6.79 -3.44
CA LYS A 184 30.90 -7.48 -3.54
C LYS A 184 31.22 -7.94 -4.96
N THR A 185 30.23 -8.29 -5.77
CA THR A 185 30.46 -8.61 -7.19
C THR A 185 31.13 -7.42 -7.91
N PRO A 186 32.14 -7.68 -8.77
CA PRO A 186 32.99 -6.63 -9.30
C PRO A 186 32.26 -5.86 -10.40
N SER A 187 31.71 -4.70 -10.06
CA SER A 187 31.17 -3.72 -11.01
C SER A 187 32.06 -2.46 -11.13
N GLY A 188 33.30 -2.51 -10.62
CA GLY A 188 34.18 -1.36 -10.51
C GLY A 188 35.54 -1.60 -11.18
N VAL A 189 35.93 -0.66 -12.04
CA VAL A 189 37.23 -0.53 -12.72
C VAL A 189 38.35 -0.13 -11.74
N GLU A 190 37.99 0.31 -10.54
CA GLU A 190 38.91 0.85 -9.55
C GLU A 190 39.56 -0.29 -8.73
N SER A 191 40.88 -0.28 -8.65
CA SER A 191 41.65 -1.32 -7.94
C SER A 191 41.58 -1.10 -6.43
N PHE A 192 41.06 -2.07 -5.69
CA PHE A 192 40.99 -2.03 -4.24
C PHE A 192 41.88 -3.10 -3.61
N ILE A 193 42.60 -2.74 -2.54
CA ILE A 193 43.49 -3.66 -1.80
C ILE A 193 42.69 -4.57 -0.85
N ASN A 194 41.58 -4.09 -0.28
CA ASN A 194 40.73 -4.85 0.63
C ASN A 194 39.26 -4.41 0.57
N ASP A 195 38.37 -5.21 1.16
CA ASP A 195 36.91 -4.95 1.20
C ASP A 195 36.54 -3.62 1.87
N LYS A 196 37.32 -3.17 2.87
CA LYS A 196 37.07 -1.90 3.56
C LYS A 196 37.41 -0.70 2.66
N ASN A 197 38.48 -0.80 1.89
CA ASN A 197 38.90 0.22 0.94
C ASN A 197 37.89 0.34 -0.20
N LYS A 198 37.34 -0.80 -0.67
CA LYS A 198 36.22 -0.82 -1.60
C LYS A 198 35.00 -0.06 -1.07
N GLN A 199 34.57 -0.33 0.17
CA GLN A 199 33.44 0.38 0.79
C GLN A 199 33.71 1.88 1.00
N PHE A 200 34.96 2.25 1.27
CA PHE A 200 35.38 3.64 1.42
C PHE A 200 35.32 4.39 0.09
N ASN A 201 35.86 3.82 -0.99
CA ASN A 201 35.80 4.44 -2.32
C ASN A 201 34.37 4.50 -2.86
N GLU A 202 33.54 3.49 -2.59
CA GLU A 202 32.10 3.56 -2.87
C GLU A 202 31.41 4.70 -2.11
N LYS A 203 31.82 4.97 -0.87
CA LYS A 203 31.31 6.12 -0.10
C LYS A 203 31.72 7.43 -0.75
N LEU A 204 33.00 7.58 -1.13
CA LEU A 204 33.48 8.77 -1.85
C LEU A 204 32.72 8.99 -3.16
N GLY A 205 32.45 7.92 -3.92
CA GLY A 205 31.68 7.98 -5.15
C GLY A 205 30.22 8.43 -4.96
N ARG A 206 29.63 8.21 -3.78
CA ARG A 206 28.28 8.73 -3.47
C ARG A 206 28.29 10.22 -3.18
N GLU A 207 29.31 10.71 -2.48
CA GLU A 207 29.46 12.14 -2.16
C GLU A 207 29.76 12.96 -3.42
N SER A 208 30.59 12.44 -4.33
CA SER A 208 30.97 13.13 -5.58
C SER A 208 29.85 13.15 -6.62
N ARG A 209 28.96 12.14 -6.63
CA ARG A 209 27.79 12.09 -7.54
C ARG A 209 26.56 12.80 -6.99
N GLY A 210 26.54 13.13 -5.69
CA GLY A 210 25.43 13.80 -5.02
C GLY A 210 25.53 15.33 -4.99
N SER A 211 26.53 15.92 -5.65
CA SER A 211 26.82 17.36 -5.65
C SER A 211 26.39 18.10 -6.94
N GLU A 212 25.62 17.46 -7.83
CA GLU A 212 24.89 18.11 -8.94
C GLU A 212 23.38 18.19 -8.68
#